data_AF-A0A1B8Y1Q1-F1
#
_entry.id   AF-A0A1B8Y1Q1-F1
#
_cell.length_a   1.000
_cell.length_b   1.000
_cell.length_c   1.000
_cell.angle_alpha   90.00
_cell.angle_beta   90.00
_cell.angle_gamma   90.00
#
_symmetry.space_group_name_H-M   'P 1'
#
loop_
_entity.id
_entity.type
_entity.pdbx_description
1 polymer ?
#
loop_
_entity_poly.entity_id
_entity_poly.type
_entity_poly.pdbx_seq_one_letter_code
_entity_poly.pdbx_strand_id
1 'polypeptide(L)'
;VAAADLKADRTCSVCQEIYTDPVTLPCGHNYCQVCIERHWAWQEGIDEDPSCPECRRYRRYRRRPELNRNLRLRNIVQSFLPHPEQEGALCTYCAPPVPAAKSCLTCEASLCARHVREHSRSVGHILMDSSILFNDTPCPTHQKPLGYYCREEEACICEDCVPEHGGHRVEKLDEGTEKIKEQLRILQGKLLTCLYNTVMYTDHL
;
A
#
# COMPACT_ATOMS: atom_id res chain seq x y z
N VAL A 1 -27.33 3.33 11.05
CA VAL A 1 -27.49 3.99 9.72
C VAL A 1 -26.35 4.99 9.49
N ALA A 2 -25.09 4.58 9.64
CA ALA A 2 -23.93 5.49 9.55
C ALA A 2 -22.78 4.95 8.68
N ALA A 3 -22.87 3.70 8.20
CA ALA A 3 -21.86 3.09 7.32
C ALA A 3 -22.20 3.21 5.82
N ALA A 4 -23.46 3.53 5.48
CA ALA A 4 -23.91 3.66 4.09
C ALA A 4 -23.54 5.03 3.49
N ASP A 5 -23.44 6.07 4.30
CA ASP A 5 -23.21 7.46 3.84
C ASP A 5 -21.74 7.79 3.54
N LEU A 6 -20.79 6.91 3.86
CA LEU A 6 -19.37 7.11 3.51
C LEU A 6 -18.99 6.52 2.14
N LYS A 7 -19.91 5.77 1.50
CA LYS A 7 -19.65 5.03 0.25
C LYS A 7 -19.90 5.88 -1.00
N ALA A 8 -20.83 6.84 -0.94
CA ALA A 8 -21.22 7.67 -2.08
C ALA A 8 -20.12 8.65 -2.54
N ASP A 9 -19.26 9.13 -1.62
CA ASP A 9 -18.17 10.07 -1.95
C ASP A 9 -16.91 9.40 -2.52
N ARG A 10 -16.95 8.08 -2.78
CA ARG A 10 -15.76 7.28 -3.14
C ARG A 10 -15.92 6.41 -4.36
N THR A 11 -17.11 6.43 -4.97
CA THR A 11 -17.42 5.67 -6.18
C THR A 11 -17.61 6.59 -7.37
N CYS A 12 -17.19 6.12 -8.54
CA CYS A 12 -17.38 6.83 -9.79
C CYS A 12 -18.83 6.67 -10.25
N SER A 13 -19.51 7.78 -10.56
CA SER A 13 -20.90 7.76 -11.02
C SER A 13 -21.10 7.10 -12.40
N VAL A 14 -20.02 6.84 -13.15
CA VAL A 14 -20.06 6.19 -14.47
C VAL A 14 -19.97 4.66 -14.35
N CYS A 15 -18.95 4.14 -13.66
CA CYS A 15 -18.78 2.68 -13.51
C CYS A 15 -19.41 2.12 -12.23
N GLN A 16 -19.86 2.97 -11.31
CA GLN A 16 -20.40 2.63 -9.99
C GLN A 16 -19.40 1.92 -9.06
N GLU A 17 -18.14 1.79 -9.49
CA GLU A 17 -17.03 1.21 -8.72
C GLU A 17 -16.22 2.29 -8.01
N ILE A 18 -15.36 1.86 -7.09
CA ILE A 18 -14.38 2.71 -6.44
C ILE A 18 -13.45 3.37 -7.48
N TYR A 19 -13.09 4.63 -7.27
CA TYR A 19 -12.24 5.35 -8.22
C TYR A 19 -10.91 4.66 -8.50
N THR A 20 -10.62 4.46 -9.78
CA THR A 20 -9.30 4.05 -10.30
C THR A 20 -8.71 5.22 -11.07
N ASP A 21 -7.55 5.71 -10.63
CA ASP A 21 -6.89 6.93 -11.13
C ASP A 21 -7.90 8.09 -11.35
N PRO A 22 -8.49 8.61 -10.27
CA PRO A 22 -9.52 9.64 -10.37
C PRO A 22 -8.99 10.91 -11.01
N VAL A 23 -9.82 11.56 -11.81
CA VAL A 23 -9.60 12.90 -12.40
C VAL A 23 -10.75 13.82 -12.00
N THR A 24 -10.44 15.10 -11.80
CA THR A 24 -11.44 16.11 -11.44
C THR A 24 -11.65 17.04 -12.62
N LEU A 25 -12.90 17.15 -13.07
CA LEU A 25 -13.26 18.09 -14.13
C LEU A 25 -13.32 19.53 -13.58
N PRO A 26 -13.23 20.57 -14.43
CA PRO A 26 -13.38 21.97 -14.00
C PRO A 26 -14.69 22.29 -13.28
N CYS A 27 -15.72 21.44 -13.41
CA CYS A 27 -16.97 21.58 -12.69
C CYS A 27 -16.94 21.01 -11.26
N GLY A 28 -15.87 20.33 -10.85
CA GLY A 28 -15.70 19.72 -9.54
C GLY A 28 -16.06 18.23 -9.45
N HIS A 29 -16.73 17.66 -10.47
CA HIS A 29 -17.07 16.23 -10.49
C HIS A 29 -15.86 15.36 -10.78
N ASN A 30 -15.87 14.15 -10.21
CA ASN A 30 -14.76 13.22 -10.23
C ASN A 30 -15.14 11.94 -10.97
N TYR A 31 -14.21 11.39 -11.74
CA TYR A 31 -14.40 10.16 -12.51
C TYR A 31 -13.11 9.36 -12.54
N CYS A 32 -13.18 8.04 -12.74
CA CYS A 32 -12.01 7.29 -13.18
C CYS A 32 -11.54 7.86 -14.53
N GLN A 33 -10.22 8.01 -14.72
CA GLN A 33 -9.67 8.55 -15.97
C GLN A 33 -10.27 7.82 -17.19
N VAL A 34 -10.19 6.50 -17.21
CA VAL A 34 -10.74 5.67 -18.30
C VAL A 34 -12.25 5.86 -18.52
N CYS A 35 -13.02 6.14 -17.46
CA CYS A 35 -14.47 6.30 -17.58
C CYS A 35 -14.84 7.60 -18.30
N ILE A 36 -14.20 8.72 -17.94
CA ILE A 36 -14.49 9.99 -18.58
C ILE A 36 -13.92 10.05 -20.00
N GLU A 37 -12.77 9.42 -20.25
CA GLU A 37 -12.20 9.31 -21.59
C GLU A 37 -13.11 8.51 -22.52
N ARG A 38 -13.67 7.38 -22.04
CA ARG A 38 -14.64 6.57 -22.80
C ARG A 38 -15.93 7.33 -23.06
N HIS A 39 -16.42 8.10 -22.08
CA HIS A 39 -17.60 8.93 -22.26
C HIS A 39 -17.41 9.97 -23.37
N TRP A 40 -16.28 10.68 -23.36
CA TRP A 40 -15.97 11.67 -24.40
C TRP A 40 -15.74 11.03 -25.77
N ALA A 41 -15.10 9.86 -25.83
CA ALA A 41 -14.95 9.13 -27.10
C ALA A 41 -16.31 8.71 -27.69
N TRP A 42 -17.28 8.35 -26.84
CA TRP A 42 -18.64 8.06 -27.31
C TRP A 42 -19.34 9.33 -27.84
N GLN A 43 -19.16 10.48 -27.18
CA GLN A 43 -19.71 11.77 -27.62
C GLN A 43 -19.13 12.22 -28.95
N GLU A 44 -17.82 12.04 -29.14
CA GLU A 44 -17.15 12.31 -30.40
C GLU A 44 -17.73 11.49 -31.55
N GLY A 45 -18.07 10.21 -31.31
CA GLY A 45 -18.71 9.34 -32.31
C GLY A 45 -20.14 9.73 -32.72
N ILE A 46 -20.77 10.68 -32.01
CA ILE A 46 -22.10 11.22 -32.33
C ILE A 46 -22.05 12.74 -32.59
N ASP A 47 -20.87 13.28 -32.92
CA ASP A 47 -20.63 14.70 -33.17
C ASP A 47 -21.08 15.64 -32.02
N GLU A 48 -21.01 15.17 -30.77
CA GLU A 48 -21.30 15.98 -29.58
C GLU A 48 -20.01 16.50 -28.90
N ASP A 49 -20.05 17.76 -28.47
CA ASP A 49 -19.00 18.34 -27.63
C ASP A 49 -18.82 17.56 -26.32
N PRO A 50 -17.56 17.32 -25.87
CA PRO A 50 -17.26 16.72 -24.58
C PRO A 50 -17.98 17.43 -23.44
N SER A 51 -18.62 16.68 -22.56
CA SER A 51 -19.30 17.24 -21.39
C SER A 51 -19.14 16.39 -20.14
N CYS A 52 -19.47 16.98 -19.00
CA CYS A 52 -19.53 16.26 -17.74
C CYS A 52 -20.79 15.36 -17.72
N PRO A 53 -20.69 14.05 -17.39
CA PRO A 53 -21.83 13.15 -17.29
C PRO A 53 -22.97 13.65 -16.38
N GLU A 54 -22.62 14.34 -15.29
CA GLU A 54 -23.58 14.84 -14.31
C GLU A 54 -24.13 16.22 -14.65
N CYS A 55 -23.28 17.17 -15.09
CA CYS A 55 -23.73 18.51 -15.48
C CYS A 55 -24.37 18.55 -16.87
N ARG A 56 -24.13 17.54 -17.71
CA ARG A 56 -24.59 17.43 -19.09
C ARG A 56 -24.33 18.73 -19.87
N ARG A 57 -25.37 19.25 -20.55
CA ARG A 57 -25.33 20.45 -21.40
C ARG A 57 -24.87 21.74 -20.69
N TYR A 58 -24.92 21.79 -19.35
CA TYR A 58 -24.52 22.98 -18.57
C TYR A 58 -23.00 23.13 -18.39
N ARG A 59 -22.22 22.11 -18.77
CA ARG A 59 -20.73 22.13 -18.79
C ARG A 59 -20.22 21.38 -20.03
N ARG A 60 -20.52 21.90 -21.22
CA ARG A 60 -19.86 21.49 -22.47
C ARG A 60 -18.50 22.17 -22.60
N TYR A 61 -17.52 21.44 -23.09
CA TYR A 61 -16.17 21.93 -23.33
C TYR A 61 -15.95 22.05 -24.84
N ARG A 62 -15.64 23.25 -25.34
CA ARG A 62 -15.36 23.47 -26.78
C ARG A 62 -14.16 22.68 -27.30
N ARG A 63 -13.27 22.26 -26.38
CA ARG A 63 -12.16 21.35 -26.62
C ARG A 63 -12.05 20.43 -25.42
N ARG A 64 -11.54 19.22 -25.64
CA ARG A 64 -11.29 18.25 -24.58
C ARG A 64 -10.38 18.87 -23.50
N PRO A 65 -10.85 18.99 -22.25
CA PRO A 65 -10.02 19.44 -21.14
C PRO A 65 -8.85 18.48 -20.92
N GLU A 66 -7.71 19.03 -20.52
CA GLU A 66 -6.61 18.20 -20.01
C GLU A 66 -7.04 17.53 -18.69
N LEU A 67 -6.90 16.20 -18.65
CA LEU A 67 -7.23 15.42 -17.48
C LEU A 67 -6.01 15.32 -16.56
N ASN A 68 -6.03 16.08 -15.48
CA ASN A 68 -5.04 15.97 -14.43
C ASN A 68 -5.53 14.97 -13.37
N ARG A 69 -4.67 13.99 -13.04
CA ARG A 69 -4.95 13.00 -12.00
C ARG A 69 -5.10 13.69 -10.65
N ASN A 70 -6.20 13.41 -9.97
CA ASN A 70 -6.43 13.86 -8.61
C ASN A 70 -5.74 12.91 -7.62
N LEU A 71 -4.44 13.12 -7.41
CA LEU A 71 -3.63 12.33 -6.48
C LEU A 71 -4.17 12.36 -5.05
N ARG A 72 -4.82 13.46 -4.62
CA ARG A 72 -5.43 13.55 -3.30
C ARG A 72 -6.61 12.59 -3.16
N LEU A 73 -7.52 12.60 -4.13
CA LEU A 73 -8.67 11.69 -4.13
C LEU A 73 -8.23 10.23 -4.27
N ARG A 74 -7.20 9.96 -5.09
CA ARG A 74 -6.58 8.63 -5.18
C ARG A 74 -6.08 8.15 -3.82
N ASN A 75 -5.33 8.98 -3.10
CA ASN A 75 -4.79 8.63 -1.78
C ASN A 75 -5.89 8.45 -0.74
N ILE A 76 -6.91 9.31 -0.75
CA ILE A 76 -8.08 9.19 0.12
C ILE A 76 -8.76 7.85 -0.14
N VAL A 77 -9.14 7.56 -1.38
CA VAL A 77 -9.79 6.30 -1.77
C VAL A 77 -8.94 5.08 -1.38
N GLN A 78 -7.63 5.14 -1.62
CA GLN A 78 -6.70 4.06 -1.31
C GLN A 78 -6.53 3.83 0.19
N SER A 79 -6.64 4.86 1.03
CA SER A 79 -6.58 4.73 2.49
C SER A 79 -7.78 3.96 3.09
N PHE A 80 -8.86 3.81 2.33
CA PHE A 80 -10.08 3.09 2.75
C PHE A 80 -10.31 1.77 2.02
N LEU A 81 -9.50 1.47 1.01
CA LEU A 81 -9.46 0.13 0.48
C LEU A 81 -8.78 -0.75 1.53
N PRO A 82 -9.34 -1.93 1.86
CA PRO A 82 -8.52 -2.94 2.52
C PRO A 82 -7.29 -3.08 1.65
N HIS A 83 -6.10 -2.90 2.23
CA HIS A 83 -4.90 -3.32 1.54
C HIS A 83 -5.18 -4.76 1.14
N PRO A 84 -5.07 -5.14 -0.14
CA PRO A 84 -5.05 -6.56 -0.44
C PRO A 84 -4.01 -7.12 0.52
N GLU A 85 -4.42 -8.09 1.33
CA GLU A 85 -3.46 -8.91 2.08
C GLU A 85 -2.32 -9.11 1.11
N GLN A 86 -1.14 -8.60 1.46
CA GLN A 86 -0.01 -8.59 0.56
C GLN A 86 0.07 -9.99 -0.01
N GLU A 87 -0.19 -10.16 -1.32
CA GLU A 87 0.11 -11.42 -1.97
C GLU A 87 1.60 -11.58 -1.76
N GLY A 88 1.96 -12.34 -0.74
CA GLY A 88 3.33 -12.45 -0.27
C GLY A 88 4.17 -12.86 -1.46
N ALA A 89 5.33 -12.22 -1.62
CA ALA A 89 6.24 -12.52 -2.71
C ALA A 89 6.37 -14.05 -2.88
N LEU A 90 6.33 -14.56 -4.11
CA LEU A 90 6.44 -16.01 -4.34
C LEU A 90 7.90 -16.43 -4.31
N CYS A 91 8.14 -17.68 -3.92
CA CYS A 91 9.49 -18.21 -3.87
C CYS A 91 10.07 -18.40 -5.28
N THR A 92 11.21 -17.76 -5.53
CA THR A 92 11.91 -17.74 -6.83
C THR A 92 12.32 -19.13 -7.32
N TYR A 93 12.53 -20.09 -6.41
CA TYR A 93 13.13 -21.39 -6.72
C TYR A 93 12.15 -22.57 -6.68
N CYS A 94 10.87 -22.33 -6.36
CA CYS A 94 9.87 -23.40 -6.32
C CYS A 94 9.07 -23.48 -7.62
N ALA A 95 8.90 -24.69 -8.14
CA ALA A 95 7.93 -25.03 -9.17
C ALA A 95 7.13 -26.27 -8.69
N PRO A 96 5.83 -26.15 -8.38
CA PRO A 96 4.99 -24.94 -8.49
C PRO A 96 5.39 -23.83 -7.51
N PRO A 97 5.05 -22.56 -7.81
CA PRO A 97 5.34 -21.43 -6.93
C PRO A 97 4.62 -21.55 -5.58
N VAL A 98 5.30 -21.16 -4.50
CA VAL A 98 4.76 -21.13 -3.13
C VAL A 98 5.08 -19.79 -2.49
N PRO A 99 4.33 -19.34 -1.46
CA PRO A 99 4.63 -18.10 -0.75
C PRO A 99 6.06 -18.07 -0.17
N ALA A 100 6.74 -16.94 -0.29
CA ALA A 100 8.03 -16.69 0.32
C ALA A 100 7.87 -16.22 1.77
N ALA A 101 8.83 -16.61 2.60
CA ALA A 101 8.92 -16.20 4.00
C ALA A 101 9.93 -15.06 4.20
N LYS A 102 11.02 -15.02 3.41
CA LYS A 102 12.07 -13.99 3.49
C LYS A 102 12.60 -13.64 2.11
N SER A 103 13.16 -12.44 1.97
CA SER A 103 13.93 -12.04 0.79
C SER A 103 15.42 -11.94 1.13
N CYS A 104 16.27 -12.38 0.21
CA CYS A 104 17.71 -12.17 0.27
C CYS A 104 18.08 -11.00 -0.62
N LEU A 105 18.67 -9.95 -0.07
CA LEU A 105 19.14 -8.82 -0.87
C LEU A 105 20.38 -9.14 -1.69
N THR A 106 21.25 -10.04 -1.21
CA THR A 106 22.46 -10.44 -1.91
C THR A 106 22.15 -11.26 -3.17
N CYS A 107 21.04 -12.00 -3.17
CA CYS A 107 20.63 -12.84 -4.29
C CYS A 107 19.41 -12.30 -5.04
N GLU A 108 18.86 -11.16 -4.60
CA GLU A 108 17.62 -10.58 -5.12
C GLU A 108 16.49 -11.59 -5.25
N ALA A 109 16.41 -12.53 -4.28
CA ALA A 109 15.53 -13.69 -4.36
C ALA A 109 14.58 -13.77 -3.17
N SER A 110 13.34 -14.17 -3.45
CA SER A 110 12.30 -14.46 -2.46
C SER A 110 12.32 -15.95 -2.14
N LEU A 111 12.44 -16.30 -0.87
CA LEU A 111 12.71 -17.65 -0.38
C LEU A 111 11.56 -18.13 0.51
N CYS A 112 10.96 -19.28 0.21
CA CYS A 112 10.05 -19.98 1.12
C CYS A 112 10.83 -20.50 2.34
N ALA A 113 10.11 -20.87 3.41
CA ALA A 113 10.71 -21.37 4.64
C ALA A 113 11.72 -22.52 4.42
N ARG A 114 11.51 -23.37 3.40
CA ARG A 114 12.47 -24.42 3.04
C ARG A 114 13.77 -23.83 2.49
N HIS A 115 13.69 -22.98 1.47
CA HIS A 115 14.88 -22.36 0.86
C HIS A 115 15.59 -21.41 1.81
N VAL A 116 14.90 -20.76 2.75
CA VAL A 116 15.53 -19.97 3.81
C VAL A 116 16.47 -20.83 4.67
N ARG A 117 16.10 -22.06 5.02
CA ARG A 117 16.95 -22.96 5.83
C ARG A 117 18.19 -23.43 5.10
N GLU A 118 18.07 -23.65 3.79
CA GLU A 118 19.20 -24.00 2.93
C GLU A 118 20.13 -22.78 2.77
N HIS A 119 19.54 -21.59 2.67
CA HIS A 119 20.23 -20.32 2.46
C HIS A 119 20.83 -19.71 3.75
N SER A 120 20.28 -20.03 4.93
CA SER A 120 20.85 -19.58 6.21
C SER A 120 22.20 -20.23 6.55
N ARG A 121 22.63 -21.20 5.73
CA ARG A 121 23.93 -21.87 5.85
C ARG A 121 25.04 -21.20 5.02
N SER A 122 24.70 -20.26 4.14
CA SER A 122 25.70 -19.44 3.42
C SER A 122 26.10 -18.23 4.27
N VAL A 123 27.40 -18.12 4.54
CA VAL A 123 27.98 -17.00 5.29
C VAL A 123 27.96 -15.75 4.40
N GLY A 124 27.30 -14.69 4.84
CA GLY A 124 27.35 -13.36 4.19
C GLY A 124 26.08 -12.88 3.49
N HIS A 125 24.99 -13.64 3.52
CA HIS A 125 23.72 -13.25 2.89
C HIS A 125 22.78 -12.59 3.91
N ILE A 126 22.32 -11.38 3.60
CA ILE A 126 21.37 -10.64 4.46
C ILE A 126 19.95 -11.08 4.09
N LEU A 127 19.32 -11.85 4.98
CA LEU A 127 17.92 -12.26 4.86
C LEU A 127 17.05 -11.28 5.64
N MET A 128 16.21 -10.53 4.95
CA MET A 128 15.17 -9.72 5.57
C MET A 128 13.82 -10.42 5.49
N ASP A 129 13.05 -10.33 6.57
CA ASP A 129 11.66 -10.73 6.54
C ASP A 129 10.90 -9.75 5.63
N SER A 130 10.07 -10.26 4.71
CA SER A 130 9.23 -9.37 3.88
C SER A 130 8.28 -8.51 4.74
N SER A 131 8.04 -8.96 5.98
CA SER A 131 7.30 -8.25 7.02
C SER A 131 8.06 -7.05 7.61
N ILE A 132 9.39 -6.96 7.49
CA ILE A 132 10.18 -5.82 8.03
C ILE A 132 9.89 -4.52 7.25
N LEU A 133 9.23 -4.61 6.10
CA LEU A 133 8.85 -3.44 5.32
C LEU A 133 7.74 -2.59 5.98
N PHE A 134 6.96 -3.18 6.88
CA PHE A 134 5.89 -2.51 7.61
C PHE A 134 5.83 -3.05 9.03
N ASN A 135 6.54 -2.39 9.93
CA ASN A 135 6.72 -2.75 11.34
C ASN A 135 5.43 -2.68 12.20
N ASP A 136 4.26 -2.91 11.61
CA ASP A 136 2.99 -3.15 12.29
C ASP A 136 2.77 -4.65 12.51
N THR A 137 3.84 -5.46 12.50
CA THR A 137 3.74 -6.88 12.81
C THR A 137 3.16 -7.01 14.22
N PRO A 138 1.92 -7.48 14.35
CA PRO A 138 1.33 -7.69 15.66
C PRO A 138 2.12 -8.80 16.36
N CYS A 139 1.95 -8.93 17.68
CA CYS A 139 2.55 -10.04 18.41
C CYS A 139 2.24 -11.37 17.70
N PRO A 140 3.26 -12.19 17.38
CA PRO A 140 3.06 -13.41 16.59
C PRO A 140 2.12 -14.41 17.29
N THR A 141 2.10 -14.39 18.63
CA THR A 141 1.26 -15.26 19.46
C THR A 141 -0.14 -14.67 19.66
N HIS A 142 -0.22 -13.39 20.01
CA HIS A 142 -1.46 -12.76 20.51
C HIS A 142 -2.16 -11.87 19.48
N GLN A 143 -1.51 -11.59 18.35
CA GLN A 143 -2.00 -10.72 17.28
C GLN A 143 -2.40 -9.31 17.78
N LYS A 144 -1.76 -8.84 18.85
CA LYS A 144 -1.95 -7.51 19.45
C LYS A 144 -0.79 -6.56 19.17
N PRO A 145 -1.00 -5.23 19.22
CA PRO A 145 0.07 -4.24 19.04
C PRO A 145 1.22 -4.44 20.04
N LEU A 146 2.45 -4.26 19.55
CA LEU A 146 3.64 -4.29 20.37
C LEU A 146 3.80 -2.93 21.07
N GLY A 147 3.65 -2.93 22.39
CA GLY A 147 3.66 -1.70 23.21
C GLY A 147 4.73 -1.70 24.30
N TYR A 148 5.49 -2.77 24.43
CA TYR A 148 6.46 -2.97 25.49
C TYR A 148 7.77 -3.52 24.93
N TYR A 149 8.86 -3.30 25.64
CA TYR A 149 10.19 -3.79 25.31
C TYR A 149 10.77 -4.60 26.46
N CYS A 150 11.11 -5.86 26.20
CA CYS A 150 11.82 -6.72 27.15
C CYS A 150 13.33 -6.54 26.92
N ARG A 151 14.08 -6.19 27.98
CA ARG A 151 15.53 -5.95 27.87
C ARG A 151 16.35 -7.23 27.77
N GLU A 152 15.91 -8.29 28.42
CA GLU A 152 16.62 -9.57 28.48
C GLU A 152 16.53 -10.33 27.17
N GLU A 153 15.40 -10.19 26.46
CA GLU A 153 15.17 -10.83 25.16
C GLU A 153 15.35 -9.87 23.98
N GLU A 154 15.67 -8.60 24.25
CA GLU A 154 15.81 -7.53 23.27
C GLU A 154 14.66 -7.48 22.25
N ALA A 155 13.43 -7.67 22.74
CA ALA A 155 12.24 -7.89 21.92
C ALA A 155 11.11 -6.91 22.25
N CYS A 156 10.40 -6.46 21.23
CA CYS A 156 9.13 -5.76 21.39
C CYS A 156 8.00 -6.78 21.60
N ILE A 157 7.20 -6.60 22.65
CA ILE A 157 6.14 -7.52 23.06
C ILE A 157 4.79 -6.79 23.23
N CYS A 158 3.69 -7.53 23.17
CA CYS A 158 2.36 -6.97 23.46
C CYS A 158 2.03 -7.06 24.95
N GLU A 159 0.93 -6.41 25.35
CA GLU A 159 0.44 -6.41 26.73
C GLU A 159 0.23 -7.82 27.30
N ASP A 160 -0.28 -8.75 26.48
CA ASP A 160 -0.54 -10.14 26.91
C ASP A 160 0.74 -10.97 27.12
N CYS A 161 1.87 -10.56 26.55
CA CYS A 161 3.15 -11.22 26.78
C CYS A 161 3.78 -10.78 28.11
N VAL A 162 3.42 -9.61 28.64
CA VAL A 162 4.03 -9.06 29.87
C VAL A 162 4.00 -10.04 31.05
N PRO A 163 2.89 -10.77 31.31
CA PRO A 163 2.86 -11.81 32.35
C PRO A 163 3.80 -12.99 32.06
N GLU A 164 3.94 -13.39 30.79
CA GLU A 164 4.85 -14.47 30.36
C GLU A 164 6.33 -14.09 30.58
N HIS A 165 6.63 -12.80 30.48
CA HIS A 165 7.93 -12.21 30.81
C HIS A 165 7.99 -11.66 32.26
N GLY A 166 7.18 -12.19 33.19
CA GLY A 166 7.05 -11.66 34.55
C GLY A 166 8.33 -11.65 35.40
N GLY A 167 9.41 -12.32 34.95
CA GLY A 167 10.74 -12.27 35.57
C GLY A 167 11.74 -11.34 34.87
N HIS A 168 11.36 -10.71 33.76
CA HIS A 168 12.23 -9.86 32.94
C HIS A 168 11.93 -8.38 33.17
N ARG A 169 12.89 -7.52 32.86
CA ARG A 169 12.70 -6.08 32.88
C ARG A 169 12.00 -5.64 31.59
N VAL A 170 10.71 -5.40 31.72
CA VAL A 170 9.85 -4.91 30.65
C VAL A 170 9.58 -3.41 30.81
N GLU A 171 9.81 -2.63 29.75
CA GLU A 171 9.59 -1.19 29.70
C GLU A 171 8.49 -0.86 28.69
N LYS A 172 7.53 -0.01 29.09
CA LYS A 172 6.50 0.46 28.17
C LYS A 172 7.13 1.41 27.16
N LEU A 173 6.81 1.21 25.89
CA LEU A 173 7.23 2.13 24.83
C LEU A 173 6.45 3.44 25.00
N ASP A 174 7.20 4.54 25.11
CA ASP A 174 6.60 5.86 25.27
C ASP A 174 6.21 6.48 23.92
N GLU A 175 5.43 7.55 23.98
CA GLU A 175 5.00 8.28 22.78
C GLU A 175 6.18 8.81 21.95
N GLY A 176 7.34 9.06 22.59
CA GLY A 176 8.57 9.47 21.92
C GLY A 176 9.14 8.35 21.04
N THR A 177 9.15 7.13 21.56
CA THR A 177 9.62 5.94 20.87
C THR A 177 8.69 5.56 19.72
N GLU A 178 7.37 5.71 19.91
CA GLU A 178 6.39 5.52 18.84
C GLU A 178 6.53 6.57 17.72
N LYS A 179 6.84 7.83 18.06
CA LYS A 179 7.16 8.87 17.06
C LYS A 179 8.44 8.57 16.29
N ILE A 180 9.48 8.06 16.95
CA ILE A 180 10.73 7.66 16.30
C ILE A 180 10.49 6.47 15.37
N LYS A 181 9.72 5.46 15.80
CA LYS A 181 9.28 4.36 14.92
C LYS A 181 8.56 4.89 13.69
N GLU A 182 7.61 5.82 13.86
CA GLU A 182 6.89 6.44 12.75
C GLU A 182 7.82 7.18 11.78
N GLN A 183 8.78 7.94 12.29
CA GLN A 183 9.77 8.61 11.44
C GLN A 183 10.64 7.62 10.66
N LEU A 184 11.07 6.53 11.29
CA LEU A 184 11.81 5.46 10.64
C LEU A 184 10.96 4.78 9.54
N ARG A 185 9.66 4.55 9.78
CA ARG A 185 8.71 4.04 8.76
C ARG A 185 8.65 4.96 7.55
N ILE A 186 8.47 6.26 7.78
CA ILE A 186 8.40 7.27 6.70
C ILE A 186 9.70 7.30 5.90
N LEU A 187 10.86 7.24 6.57
CA LEU A 187 12.17 7.24 5.91
C LEU A 187 12.41 5.96 5.11
N GLN A 188 12.03 4.80 5.64
CA GLN A 188 12.10 3.53 4.93
C GLN A 188 11.21 3.52 3.67
N GLY A 189 9.97 4.00 3.78
CA GLY A 189 9.07 4.13 2.62
C GLY A 189 9.61 5.07 1.55
N LYS A 190 10.20 6.20 1.96
CA LYS A 190 10.87 7.14 1.04
C LYS A 190 12.08 6.51 0.35
N LEU A 191 12.92 5.78 1.09
CA LEU A 191 14.08 5.10 0.55
C LEU A 191 13.66 4.05 -0.47
N LEU A 192 12.65 3.25 -0.16
CA LEU A 192 12.12 2.24 -1.07
C LEU A 192 11.53 2.85 -2.34
N THR A 193 10.78 3.95 -2.20
CA THR A 193 10.24 4.71 -3.35
C THR A 193 11.36 5.27 -4.21
N CYS A 194 12.43 5.78 -3.59
CA CYS A 194 13.61 6.28 -4.29
C CYS A 194 14.29 5.15 -5.08
N LEU A 195 14.56 4.01 -4.43
CA LEU A 195 15.18 2.83 -5.06
C LEU A 195 14.33 2.31 -6.22
N TYR A 196 13.01 2.17 -6.02
CA TYR A 196 12.08 1.75 -7.07
C TYR A 196 12.14 2.69 -8.28
N ASN A 197 12.10 4.00 -8.05
CA ASN A 197 12.20 4.96 -9.14
C ASN A 197 13.56 4.87 -9.83
N THR A 198 14.67 4.76 -9.09
CA THR A 198 16.01 4.64 -9.68
C THR A 198 16.13 3.40 -10.59
N VAL A 199 15.60 2.24 -10.15
CA VAL A 199 15.61 1.00 -10.95
C VAL A 199 14.73 1.12 -12.20
N MET A 200 13.52 1.68 -12.07
CA MET A 200 12.62 1.87 -13.22
C MET A 200 13.16 2.88 -14.25
N TYR A 201 13.93 3.88 -13.82
CA TYR A 201 14.57 4.84 -14.74
C TYR A 201 15.81 4.24 -15.44
N THR A 202 16.47 3.23 -14.86
CA THR A 202 17.61 2.55 -15.50
C THR A 202 17.20 1.50 -16.52
N ASP A 203 16.00 0.93 -16.43
CA ASP A 203 15.47 -0.06 -17.40
C ASP A 203 14.83 0.57 -18.66
N HIS A 204 14.85 1.90 -18.76
CA HIS A 204 14.32 2.67 -19.90
C HIS A 204 15.40 3.45 -20.69
N LEU A 205 16.68 3.10 -20.52
CA LEU A 205 17.80 3.62 -21.31
C LEU A 205 18.47 2.53 -22.16
#